data_AF-A0A7W5XKP2-F1
#
_entry.id   AF-A0A7W5XKP2-F1
#
_cell.length_a   1.000
_cell.length_b   1.000
_cell.length_c   1.000
_cell.angle_alpha   90.00
_cell.angle_beta   90.00
_cell.angle_gamma   90.00
#
_symmetry.space_group_name_H-M   'P 1'
#
loop_
_entity.id
_entity.type
_entity.pdbx_description
1 polymer ?
#
loop_
_entity_poly.entity_id
_entity_poly.type
_entity_poly.pdbx_seq_one_letter_code
_entity_poly.pdbx_strand_id
1 'polypeptide(L)'
;MAVTFIDLAQNCAPMVEVRTLAAVISLESRFKPIAIRIRNAPPLERQPASKAEAIELATSLAADHQAIKIGLGGLGTQELLKLKLSISDAFDPCLNLKATATLLNSYYRLALHAGADATQAEKVMLQSYYGRNDPSVGKMVKYDEQVRKEAVRLPSNLASVAILGEEIPPAEPADSRAAQAIRKSILQPREAASWDVFNAARRQTQVLVFQNERLEQSQ
;
A
#
# COMPACT_ATOMS: atom_id res chain seq x y z
N MET A 1 16.71 16.23 6.88
CA MET A 1 16.69 16.49 8.35
C MET A 1 15.97 15.35 9.07
N ALA A 2 16.45 14.88 10.23
CA ALA A 2 15.71 13.88 11.02
C ALA A 2 14.52 14.54 11.73
N VAL A 3 13.31 14.07 11.45
CA VAL A 3 12.09 14.51 12.14
C VAL A 3 11.79 13.53 13.27
N THR A 4 11.43 14.04 14.44
CA THR A 4 11.05 13.17 15.55
C THR A 4 9.71 12.51 15.24
N PHE A 5 9.52 11.27 15.70
CA PHE A 5 8.25 10.59 15.53
C PHE A 5 7.08 11.36 16.16
N ILE A 6 7.29 12.01 17.31
CA ILE A 6 6.24 12.77 18.01
C ILE A 6 5.73 13.92 17.14
N ASP A 7 6.64 14.72 16.58
CA ASP A 7 6.25 15.86 15.74
C ASP A 7 5.46 15.40 14.51
N LEU A 8 5.88 14.31 13.90
CA LEU A 8 5.18 13.73 12.76
C LEU A 8 3.80 13.19 13.16
N ALA A 9 3.70 12.49 14.29
CA ALA A 9 2.44 11.94 14.79
C ALA A 9 1.44 13.05 15.13
N GLN A 10 1.88 14.11 15.83
CA GLN A 10 1.03 15.23 16.22
C GLN A 10 0.54 16.03 15.01
N ASN A 11 1.41 16.27 14.03
CA ASN A 11 1.06 17.06 12.84
C ASN A 11 0.24 16.28 11.81
N CYS A 12 0.55 14.99 11.61
CA CYS A 12 -0.02 14.20 10.51
C CYS A 12 -1.16 13.29 10.96
N ALA A 13 -1.21 12.92 12.25
CA ALA A 13 -2.12 11.91 12.78
C ALA A 13 -2.73 12.27 14.16
N PRO A 14 -3.29 13.48 14.36
CA PRO A 14 -3.75 13.95 15.68
C PRO A 14 -5.00 13.22 16.22
N MET A 15 -5.64 12.37 15.40
CA MET A 15 -6.88 11.66 15.75
C MET A 15 -6.67 10.35 16.50
N VAL A 16 -5.43 9.90 16.67
CA VAL A 16 -5.07 8.68 17.40
C VAL A 16 -4.03 9.04 18.45
N GLU A 17 -4.13 8.41 19.62
CA GLU A 17 -3.16 8.62 20.70
C GLU A 17 -1.73 8.22 20.23
N VAL A 18 -0.76 9.10 20.50
CA VAL A 18 0.60 9.01 19.94
C VAL A 18 1.29 7.70 20.30
N ARG A 19 1.13 7.23 21.54
CA ARG A 19 1.75 5.99 22.01
C ARG A 19 1.13 4.74 21.38
N THR A 20 -0.19 4.75 21.17
CA THR A 20 -0.90 3.70 20.44
C THR A 20 -0.44 3.65 18.99
N LEU A 21 -0.34 4.81 18.34
CA LEU A 21 0.17 4.92 16.98
C LEU A 21 1.63 4.45 16.88
N ALA A 22 2.48 4.82 17.85
CA ALA A 22 3.88 4.37 17.94
C ALA A 22 3.98 2.85 18.04
N ALA A 23 3.14 2.24 18.88
CA ALA A 23 3.13 0.79 19.07
C ALA A 23 2.74 0.05 17.80
N VAL A 24 1.71 0.54 17.08
CA VAL A 24 1.32 0.01 15.77
C VAL A 24 2.50 0.12 14.78
N ILE A 25 3.11 1.30 14.64
CA ILE A 25 4.21 1.52 13.69
C ILE A 25 5.43 0.66 14.03
N SER A 26 5.74 0.48 15.32
CA SER A 26 6.82 -0.38 15.77
C SER A 26 6.61 -1.83 15.31
N LEU A 27 5.39 -2.36 15.45
CA LEU A 27 5.04 -3.71 15.01
C LEU A 27 5.04 -3.86 13.48
N GLU A 28 4.57 -2.83 12.77
CA GLU A 28 4.42 -2.89 11.32
C GLU A 28 5.76 -2.70 10.59
N SER A 29 6.52 -1.66 10.93
CA SER A 29 7.71 -1.23 10.19
C SER A 29 8.96 -1.06 11.03
N ARG A 30 8.87 -1.09 12.37
CA ARG A 30 9.96 -0.69 13.28
C ARG A 30 10.44 0.74 13.02
N PHE A 31 9.50 1.65 12.74
CA PHE A 31 9.76 3.06 12.41
C PHE A 31 10.58 3.28 11.11
N LYS A 32 10.58 2.30 10.20
CA LYS A 32 11.26 2.41 8.90
C LYS A 32 10.28 2.87 7.81
N PRO A 33 10.45 4.07 7.22
CA PRO A 33 9.46 4.63 6.31
C PRO A 33 9.38 3.92 4.96
N ILE A 34 10.47 3.28 4.52
CA ILE A 34 10.53 2.52 3.26
C ILE A 34 10.39 1.00 3.46
N ALA A 35 9.86 0.57 4.61
CA ALA A 35 9.65 -0.85 4.88
C ALA A 35 8.61 -1.47 3.94
N ILE A 36 8.93 -2.65 3.40
CA ILE A 36 8.00 -3.47 2.62
C ILE A 36 7.96 -4.86 3.25
N ARG A 37 6.76 -5.39 3.44
CA ARG A 37 6.54 -6.76 3.92
C ARG A 37 5.46 -7.43 3.08
N ILE A 38 5.57 -8.73 2.88
CA ILE A 38 4.51 -9.54 2.29
C ILE A 38 3.73 -10.17 3.44
N ARG A 39 2.40 -10.10 3.39
CA ARG A 39 1.52 -10.65 4.42
C ARG A 39 1.65 -12.17 4.44
N ASN A 40 1.74 -12.73 5.64
CA ASN A 40 1.89 -14.18 5.88
C ASN A 40 3.13 -14.81 5.22
N ALA A 41 4.15 -14.00 4.91
CA ALA A 41 5.41 -14.46 4.37
C ALA A 41 6.58 -14.07 5.30
N PRO A 42 7.73 -14.76 5.18
CA PRO A 42 8.95 -14.33 5.83
C PRO A 42 9.33 -12.88 5.46
N PRO A 43 10.11 -12.19 6.31
CA PRO A 43 10.69 -10.90 5.93
C PRO A 43 11.48 -11.02 4.63
N LEU A 44 11.43 -9.98 3.80
CA LEU A 44 12.29 -9.89 2.61
C LEU A 44 13.76 -10.04 3.01
N GLU A 45 14.53 -10.78 2.22
CA GLU A 45 15.97 -10.99 2.44
C GLU A 45 16.71 -9.66 2.56
N ARG A 46 16.32 -8.67 1.75
CA ARG A 46 16.84 -7.31 1.78
C ARG A 46 15.69 -6.31 1.70
N GLN A 47 15.70 -5.33 2.60
CA GLN A 47 14.82 -4.17 2.50
C GLN A 47 15.37 -3.17 1.47
N PRO A 48 14.50 -2.38 0.81
CA PRO A 48 14.94 -1.32 -0.08
C PRO A 48 15.90 -0.35 0.62
N ALA A 49 16.91 0.12 -0.11
CA ALA A 49 17.87 1.11 0.36
C ALA A 49 17.44 2.55 0.04
N SER A 50 16.50 2.74 -0.89
CA SER A 50 15.98 4.05 -1.26
C SER A 50 14.47 4.03 -1.49
N LYS A 51 13.85 5.22 -1.46
CA LYS A 51 12.42 5.37 -1.81
C LYS A 51 12.13 4.91 -3.24
N ALA A 52 13.03 5.19 -4.20
CA ALA A 52 12.85 4.79 -5.59
C ALA A 52 12.82 3.25 -5.73
N GLU A 53 13.77 2.57 -5.10
CA GLU A 53 13.82 1.11 -5.06
C GLU A 53 12.59 0.52 -4.36
N ALA A 54 12.12 1.17 -3.28
CA ALA A 54 10.92 0.73 -2.57
C ALA A 54 9.67 0.84 -3.45
N ILE A 55 9.55 1.90 -4.25
CA ILE A 55 8.45 2.07 -5.21
C ILE A 55 8.50 1.00 -6.28
N GLU A 56 9.66 0.75 -6.87
CA GLU A 56 9.82 -0.28 -7.90
C GLU A 56 9.44 -1.67 -7.36
N LEU A 57 10.00 -2.04 -6.21
CA LEU A 57 9.73 -3.33 -5.58
C LEU A 57 8.25 -3.48 -5.20
N ALA A 58 7.66 -2.47 -4.53
CA ALA A 58 6.25 -2.53 -4.16
C ALA A 58 5.32 -2.59 -5.38
N THR A 59 5.67 -1.90 -6.46
CA THR A 59 4.90 -1.91 -7.72
C THR A 59 4.96 -3.29 -8.37
N SER A 60 6.14 -3.92 -8.42
CA SER A 60 6.32 -5.28 -8.93
C SER A 60 5.50 -6.30 -8.13
N LEU A 61 5.63 -6.28 -6.79
CA LEU A 61 4.87 -7.20 -5.92
C LEU A 61 3.35 -6.97 -6.02
N ALA A 62 2.90 -5.73 -6.22
CA ALA A 62 1.49 -5.42 -6.42
C ALA A 62 0.97 -5.91 -7.78
N ALA A 63 1.78 -5.84 -8.84
CA ALA A 63 1.47 -6.38 -10.15
C ALA A 63 1.34 -7.92 -10.11
N ASP A 64 2.16 -8.58 -9.28
CA ASP A 64 2.08 -10.01 -9.00
C ASP A 64 0.92 -10.40 -8.05
N HIS A 65 0.01 -9.46 -7.76
CA HIS A 65 -1.12 -9.64 -6.85
C HIS A 65 -0.75 -10.08 -5.42
N GLN A 66 0.48 -9.79 -4.97
CA GLN A 66 0.90 -10.12 -3.62
C GLN A 66 0.27 -9.17 -2.59
N ALA A 67 -0.11 -9.74 -1.44
CA ALA A 67 -0.68 -8.98 -0.33
C ALA A 67 0.41 -8.25 0.46
N ILE A 68 0.92 -7.14 -0.06
CA ILE A 68 1.98 -6.35 0.57
C ILE A 68 1.49 -5.42 1.68
N LYS A 69 2.40 -5.04 2.57
CA LYS A 69 2.31 -4.00 3.59
C LYS A 69 3.41 -2.97 3.34
N ILE A 70 3.04 -1.69 3.25
CA ILE A 70 3.89 -0.61 2.75
C ILE A 70 4.05 0.50 3.79
N GLY A 71 5.29 0.88 4.04
CA GLY A 71 5.68 2.04 4.84
C GLY A 71 5.39 1.91 6.34
N LEU A 72 5.33 3.06 7.03
CA LEU A 72 5.33 3.12 8.51
C LEU A 72 4.22 2.32 9.18
N GLY A 73 2.98 2.49 8.71
CA GLY A 73 1.81 1.76 9.20
C GLY A 73 1.58 0.43 8.48
N GLY A 74 2.41 0.05 7.52
CA GLY A 74 2.21 -1.18 6.76
C GLY A 74 0.88 -1.18 6.00
N LEU A 75 0.59 -0.15 5.20
CA LEU A 75 -0.64 -0.03 4.42
C LEU A 75 -0.68 -1.05 3.28
N GLY A 76 -1.83 -1.65 3.00
CA GLY A 76 -2.02 -2.55 1.87
C GLY A 76 -2.55 -1.81 0.64
N THR A 77 -2.39 -2.41 -0.54
CA THR A 77 -2.80 -1.81 -1.82
C THR A 77 -4.29 -1.46 -1.86
N GLN A 78 -5.16 -2.29 -1.29
CA GLN A 78 -6.60 -2.02 -1.23
C GLN A 78 -6.93 -0.81 -0.33
N GLU A 79 -6.22 -0.63 0.79
CA GLU A 79 -6.43 0.55 1.63
C GLU A 79 -5.94 1.82 0.96
N LEU A 80 -4.81 1.76 0.24
CA LEU A 80 -4.32 2.88 -0.56
C LEU A 80 -5.33 3.30 -1.62
N LEU A 81 -5.92 2.34 -2.35
CA LEU A 81 -6.97 2.61 -3.33
C LEU A 81 -8.19 3.29 -2.70
N LYS A 82 -8.66 2.81 -1.54
CA LYS A 82 -9.79 3.42 -0.80
C LYS A 82 -9.50 4.87 -0.39
N LEU A 83 -8.24 5.15 -0.03
CA LEU A 83 -7.79 6.46 0.41
C LEU A 83 -7.30 7.35 -0.75
N LYS A 84 -7.37 6.86 -2.00
CA LYS A 84 -6.86 7.54 -3.21
C LYS A 84 -5.37 7.92 -3.11
N LEU A 85 -4.59 7.03 -2.49
CA LEU A 85 -3.14 7.17 -2.37
C LEU A 85 -2.44 6.24 -3.37
N SER A 86 -1.32 6.69 -3.92
CA SER A 86 -0.42 5.85 -4.72
C SER A 86 0.53 5.04 -3.82
N ILE A 87 1.21 4.06 -4.41
CA ILE A 87 2.29 3.32 -3.74
C ILE A 87 3.41 4.29 -3.31
N SER A 88 3.73 5.30 -4.12
CA SER A 88 4.73 6.31 -3.79
C SER A 88 4.35 7.14 -2.55
N ASP A 89 3.07 7.48 -2.43
CA ASP A 89 2.55 8.24 -1.29
C ASP A 89 2.63 7.44 0.01
N ALA A 90 2.52 6.11 -0.07
CA ALA A 90 2.65 5.24 1.09
C ALA A 90 4.08 5.25 1.68
N PHE A 91 5.08 5.73 0.95
CA PHE A 91 6.44 5.93 1.45
C PHE A 91 6.71 7.36 1.94
N ASP A 92 5.75 8.28 1.79
CA ASP A 92 5.81 9.56 2.49
C ASP A 92 5.41 9.36 3.97
N PRO A 93 6.27 9.72 4.94
CA PRO A 93 5.99 9.49 6.35
C PRO A 93 4.66 10.12 6.81
N CYS A 94 4.37 11.36 6.40
CA CYS A 94 3.19 12.08 6.87
C CYS A 94 1.90 11.52 6.26
N LEU A 95 1.90 11.29 4.93
CA LEU A 95 0.75 10.69 4.26
C LEU A 95 0.47 9.27 4.78
N ASN A 96 1.52 8.48 5.04
CA ASN A 96 1.36 7.15 5.61
C ASN A 96 0.78 7.19 7.03
N LEU A 97 1.28 8.08 7.90
CA LEU A 97 0.74 8.24 9.25
C LEU A 97 -0.73 8.71 9.22
N LYS A 98 -1.04 9.69 8.37
CA LYS A 98 -2.41 10.19 8.21
C LYS A 98 -3.36 9.09 7.75
N ALA A 99 -2.94 8.27 6.77
CA ALA A 99 -3.71 7.14 6.27
C ALA A 99 -3.93 6.08 7.36
N THR A 100 -2.88 5.75 8.10
CA THR A 100 -2.93 4.80 9.24
C THR A 100 -3.91 5.26 10.30
N ALA A 101 -3.82 6.51 10.72
CA ALA A 101 -4.69 7.10 11.73
C ALA A 101 -6.15 7.20 11.24
N THR A 102 -6.35 7.52 9.96
CA THR A 102 -7.69 7.55 9.34
C THR A 102 -8.34 6.17 9.39
N LEU A 103 -7.59 5.11 9.05
CA LEU A 103 -8.10 3.73 9.11
C LEU A 103 -8.43 3.32 10.55
N LEU A 104 -7.51 3.53 11.50
CA LEU A 104 -7.74 3.25 12.92
C LEU A 104 -8.99 3.96 13.44
N ASN A 105 -9.10 5.28 13.23
CA ASN A 105 -10.26 6.04 13.64
C ASN A 105 -11.56 5.55 12.97
N SER A 106 -11.50 5.16 11.70
CA SER A 106 -12.67 4.59 10.99
C SER A 106 -13.15 3.29 11.64
N TYR A 107 -12.24 2.37 11.98
CA TYR A 107 -12.59 1.11 12.64
C TYR A 107 -13.11 1.33 14.06
N TYR A 108 -12.51 2.27 14.80
CA TYR A 108 -12.99 2.66 16.12
C TYR A 108 -14.43 3.17 16.06
N ARG A 109 -14.73 4.09 15.15
CA ARG A 109 -16.08 4.63 14.95
C ARG A 109 -17.07 3.55 14.51
N LEU A 110 -16.68 2.66 13.60
CA LEU A 110 -17.53 1.54 13.18
C LEU A 110 -17.88 0.63 14.36
N ALA A 111 -16.92 0.35 15.25
CA ALA A 111 -17.17 -0.45 16.45
C ALA A 111 -18.14 0.26 17.43
N LEU A 112 -17.97 1.56 17.65
CA LEU A 112 -18.92 2.35 18.47
C LEU A 112 -20.32 2.35 17.87
N HIS A 113 -20.45 2.54 16.55
CA HIS A 113 -21.74 2.48 15.85
C HIS A 113 -22.39 1.10 15.94
N ALA A 114 -21.60 0.03 16.07
CA ALA A 114 -22.08 -1.33 16.31
C ALA A 114 -22.45 -1.61 17.79
N GLY A 115 -22.38 -0.61 18.67
CA GLY A 115 -22.78 -0.74 20.07
C GLY A 115 -21.67 -1.15 21.03
N ALA A 116 -20.40 -1.15 20.59
CA ALA A 116 -19.28 -1.37 21.50
C ALA A 116 -19.11 -0.18 22.46
N ASP A 117 -18.72 -0.45 23.71
CA ASP A 117 -18.18 0.58 24.59
C ASP A 117 -16.78 1.03 24.13
N ALA A 118 -16.22 2.06 24.77
CA ALA A 118 -14.93 2.62 24.38
C ALA A 118 -13.76 1.60 24.41
N THR A 119 -13.73 0.74 25.43
CA THR A 119 -12.66 -0.26 25.61
C THR A 119 -12.77 -1.36 24.56
N GLN A 120 -14.00 -1.81 24.30
CA GLN A 120 -14.28 -2.80 23.27
C GLN A 120 -14.05 -2.24 21.87
N ALA A 121 -14.38 -0.96 21.63
CA ALA A 121 -14.13 -0.28 20.37
C ALA A 121 -12.63 -0.13 20.08
N GLU A 122 -11.80 0.20 21.08
CA GLU A 122 -10.35 0.25 20.93
C GLU A 122 -9.78 -1.13 20.55
N LYS A 123 -10.26 -2.18 21.22
CA LYS A 123 -9.88 -3.56 20.90
C LYS A 123 -10.26 -3.94 19.46
N VAL A 124 -11.50 -3.69 19.06
CA VAL A 124 -11.99 -3.99 17.71
C VAL A 124 -11.25 -3.15 16.66
N MET A 125 -10.93 -1.89 16.95
CA MET A 125 -10.11 -1.03 16.10
C MET A 125 -8.77 -1.68 15.76
N LEU A 126 -7.99 -2.08 16.78
CA LEU A 126 -6.68 -2.68 16.57
C LEU A 126 -6.77 -4.02 15.84
N GLN A 127 -7.75 -4.85 16.21
CA GLN A 127 -7.98 -6.14 15.56
C GLN A 127 -8.36 -5.98 14.08
N SER A 128 -9.25 -5.02 13.78
CA SER A 128 -9.66 -4.71 12.40
C SER A 128 -8.53 -4.11 11.58
N TYR A 129 -7.62 -3.35 12.21
CA TYR A 129 -6.44 -2.81 11.55
C TYR A 129 -5.55 -3.92 11.01
N TYR A 130 -5.21 -4.90 11.85
CA TYR A 130 -4.42 -6.06 11.42
C TYR A 130 -5.14 -6.89 10.35
N GLY A 131 -6.43 -7.15 10.56
CA GLY A 131 -7.26 -7.97 9.69
C GLY A 131 -7.79 -7.28 8.43
N ARG A 132 -7.45 -6.01 8.20
CA ARG A 132 -7.96 -5.19 7.08
C ARG A 132 -9.48 -5.19 6.99
N ASN A 133 -10.11 -4.67 8.05
CA ASN A 133 -11.57 -4.61 8.25
C ASN A 133 -12.22 -5.91 8.76
N ASP A 134 -11.46 -7.00 8.95
CA ASP A 134 -11.95 -8.19 9.66
C ASP A 134 -11.31 -8.30 11.06
N PRO A 135 -12.03 -7.94 12.15
CA PRO A 135 -11.51 -8.05 13.50
C PRO A 135 -11.24 -9.50 13.94
N SER A 136 -11.85 -10.50 13.30
CA SER A 136 -11.66 -11.91 13.65
C SER A 136 -10.21 -12.34 13.43
N VAL A 137 -9.61 -11.89 12.32
CA VAL A 137 -8.21 -12.17 11.99
C VAL A 137 -7.25 -11.55 13.01
N GLY A 138 -7.48 -10.29 13.39
CA GLY A 138 -6.68 -9.63 14.42
C GLY A 138 -6.86 -10.24 15.81
N LYS A 139 -8.07 -10.71 16.13
CA LYS A 139 -8.37 -11.43 17.37
C LYS A 139 -7.65 -12.76 17.45
N MET A 140 -7.57 -13.53 16.36
CA MET A 140 -6.86 -14.82 16.33
C MET A 140 -5.38 -14.68 16.70
N VAL A 141 -4.73 -13.61 16.23
CA VAL A 141 -3.32 -13.33 16.55
C VAL A 141 -3.15 -12.46 17.80
N LYS A 142 -4.24 -12.08 18.46
CA LYS A 142 -4.25 -11.19 19.64
C LYS A 142 -3.52 -9.87 19.39
N TYR A 143 -3.76 -9.24 18.24
CA TYR A 143 -3.04 -8.04 17.82
C TYR A 143 -3.21 -6.87 18.81
N ASP A 144 -4.40 -6.72 19.41
CA ASP A 144 -4.65 -5.72 20.46
C ASP A 144 -3.73 -5.91 21.69
N GLU A 145 -3.50 -7.16 22.10
CA GLU A 145 -2.56 -7.46 23.20
C GLU A 145 -1.11 -7.19 22.79
N GLN A 146 -0.73 -7.49 21.54
CA GLN A 146 0.60 -7.18 21.03
C GLN A 146 0.87 -5.68 21.04
N VAL A 147 -0.09 -4.87 20.57
CA VAL A 147 0.00 -3.40 20.58
C VAL A 147 0.13 -2.87 22.01
N ARG A 148 -0.66 -3.37 22.96
CA ARG A 148 -0.56 -2.95 24.37
C ARG A 148 0.80 -3.30 24.99
N LYS A 149 1.31 -4.51 24.73
CA LYS A 149 2.65 -4.92 25.18
C LYS A 149 3.74 -4.04 24.58
N GLU A 150 3.61 -3.74 23.29
CA GLU A 150 4.55 -2.87 22.60
C GLU A 150 4.50 -1.43 23.12
N ALA A 151 3.31 -0.90 23.40
CA ALA A 151 3.13 0.42 24.00
C ALA A 151 3.83 0.51 25.37
N VAL A 152 3.80 -0.55 26.18
CA VAL A 152 4.53 -0.63 27.45
C VAL A 152 6.04 -0.75 27.24
N ARG A 153 6.48 -1.53 26.24
CA ARG A 153 7.90 -1.73 25.90
C ARG A 153 8.58 -0.45 25.40
N LEU A 154 7.85 0.38 24.65
CA LEU A 154 8.38 1.63 24.11
C LEU A 154 8.76 2.60 25.24
N PRO A 155 9.87 3.35 25.07
CA PRO A 155 10.31 4.32 26.07
C PRO A 155 9.24 5.40 26.26
N SER A 156 9.10 5.88 27.50
CA SER A 156 8.16 6.97 27.83
C SER A 156 8.44 8.24 27.02
N ASN A 157 9.70 8.47 26.65
CA ASN A 157 10.10 9.54 25.76
C ASN A 157 10.22 9.03 24.31
N LEU A 158 9.14 9.18 23.54
CA LEU A 158 9.12 8.81 22.12
C LEU A 158 9.86 9.83 21.22
N ALA A 159 10.33 10.96 21.76
CA ALA A 159 11.03 11.99 20.99
C ALA A 159 12.40 11.51 20.46
N SER A 160 12.99 10.52 21.13
CA SER A 160 14.27 9.91 20.71
C SER A 160 14.12 8.95 19.51
N VAL A 161 12.90 8.63 19.09
CA VAL A 161 12.66 7.81 17.90
C VAL A 161 12.75 8.70 16.66
N ALA A 162 13.90 8.63 15.98
CA ALA A 162 14.12 9.32 14.72
C ALA A 162 13.45 8.54 13.58
N ILE A 163 12.64 9.23 12.77
CA ILE A 163 12.25 8.72 11.46
C ILE A 163 13.22 9.33 10.46
N LEU A 164 14.11 8.49 9.93
CA LEU A 164 15.02 8.88 8.86
C LEU A 164 14.21 9.06 7.57
N GLY A 165 13.79 10.30 7.32
CA GLY A 165 13.35 10.72 6.01
C GLY A 165 14.58 10.95 5.15
N GLU A 166 14.79 10.12 4.13
CA GLU A 166 15.72 10.48 3.06
C GLU A 166 15.11 11.68 2.32
N GLU A 167 15.76 12.84 2.43
CA GLU A 167 15.47 13.96 1.54
C GLU A 167 15.64 13.48 0.10
N ILE A 168 14.65 13.75 -0.75
CA ILE A 168 14.84 13.71 -2.19
C ILE A 168 15.94 14.75 -2.46
N PRO A 169 17.13 14.38 -2.95
CA PRO A 169 18.12 15.38 -3.35
C PRO A 169 17.43 16.30 -4.36
N PRO A 170 17.64 17.63 -4.31
CA PRO A 170 17.22 18.49 -5.40
C PRO A 170 17.75 17.84 -6.67
N ALA A 171 16.86 17.54 -7.63
CA ALA A 171 17.28 17.01 -8.91
C ALA A 171 18.35 17.96 -9.44
N GLU A 172 19.60 17.51 -9.49
CA GLU A 172 20.64 18.26 -10.17
C GLU A 172 20.13 18.53 -11.58
N PRO A 173 20.30 19.75 -12.11
CA PRO A 173 19.81 20.06 -13.43
C PRO A 173 20.51 19.13 -14.41
N ALA A 174 19.75 18.14 -14.89
CA ALA A 174 20.23 17.16 -15.84
C ALA A 174 20.83 17.91 -17.02
N ASP A 175 22.10 17.62 -17.27
CA ASP A 175 22.93 18.24 -18.29
C ASP A 175 22.12 18.37 -19.60
N SER A 176 21.94 19.62 -20.07
CA SER A 176 21.00 19.97 -21.15
C SER A 176 21.28 19.25 -22.47
N ARG A 177 22.47 18.62 -22.58
CA ARG A 177 22.87 17.75 -23.70
C ARG A 177 22.11 16.41 -23.72
N ALA A 178 21.81 15.81 -22.58
CA ALA A 178 21.07 14.54 -22.52
C ALA A 178 19.59 14.74 -22.90
N ALA A 179 18.98 15.84 -22.47
CA ALA A 179 17.61 16.21 -22.84
C ALA A 179 17.46 16.53 -24.34
N GLN A 180 18.50 17.09 -24.98
CA GLN A 180 18.53 17.33 -26.42
C GLN A 180 18.75 16.04 -27.24
N ALA A 181 19.54 15.10 -26.74
CA ALA A 181 19.74 13.80 -27.38
C ALA A 181 18.45 12.96 -27.39
N ILE A 182 17.69 12.99 -26.28
CA ILE A 182 16.39 12.31 -26.17
C ILE A 182 15.35 12.97 -27.09
N ARG A 183 15.30 14.31 -27.17
CA ARG A 183 14.41 15.02 -28.12
C ARG A 183 14.73 14.71 -29.59
N LYS A 184 16.01 14.57 -29.96
CA LYS A 184 16.40 14.17 -31.33
C LYS A 184 16.03 12.72 -31.65
N SER A 185 16.09 11.82 -30.66
CA SER A 185 15.68 10.41 -30.83
C SER A 185 14.16 10.27 -31.00
N ILE A 186 13.37 11.10 -30.31
CA ILE A 186 11.90 11.12 -30.40
C ILE A 186 11.40 11.70 -31.73
N LEU A 187 12.15 12.61 -32.36
CA LEU A 187 11.75 13.24 -33.63
C LEU A 187 12.10 12.44 -34.89
N GLN A 188 12.79 11.30 -34.77
CA GLN A 188 12.97 10.40 -35.91
C GLN A 188 11.90 9.31 -35.89
N PRO A 189 11.12 9.13 -36.97
CA PRO A 189 10.29 7.95 -37.12
C PRO A 189 11.22 6.73 -37.20
N ARG A 190 11.35 5.99 -36.11
CA ARG A 190 11.73 4.58 -36.22
C ARG A 190 10.53 3.86 -36.81
N GLU A 191 10.70 3.23 -37.96
CA GLU A 191 9.73 2.28 -38.50
C GLU A 191 9.36 1.28 -37.41
N ALA A 192 8.18 1.49 -36.83
CA ALA A 192 7.58 0.58 -35.89
C ALA A 192 7.10 -0.64 -36.68
N ALA A 193 7.59 -1.82 -36.31
CA ALA A 193 7.06 -3.09 -36.80
C ALA A 193 5.54 -3.12 -36.55
N SER A 194 4.78 -3.41 -37.61
CA SER A 194 3.32 -3.42 -37.60
C SER A 194 2.77 -4.56 -36.73
N TRP A 195 2.35 -4.26 -35.51
CA TRP A 195 1.49 -5.12 -34.69
C TRP A 195 0.15 -4.45 -34.44
N ASP A 196 -0.51 -4.06 -35.54
CA ASP A 196 -1.93 -3.71 -35.51
C ASP A 196 -2.76 -4.99 -35.55
N VAL A 197 -3.27 -5.40 -34.38
CA VAL A 197 -4.12 -6.59 -34.20
C VAL A 197 -5.53 -6.37 -34.76
N PHE A 198 -5.92 -5.13 -35.06
CA PHE A 198 -7.30 -4.78 -35.44
C PHE A 198 -7.49 -4.46 -36.94
N ASN A 199 -6.43 -4.47 -37.75
CA ASN A 199 -6.52 -4.30 -39.22
C ASN A 199 -6.10 -5.52 -40.05
N ALA A 200 -5.86 -6.67 -39.41
CA ALA A 200 -5.59 -7.91 -40.13
C ALA A 200 -6.88 -8.51 -40.73
N ALA A 201 -7.18 -8.09 -41.97
CA ALA A 201 -8.05 -8.73 -42.94
C ALA A 201 -9.56 -8.81 -42.61
N ARG A 202 -10.35 -8.17 -43.48
CA ARG A 202 -11.67 -8.68 -43.90
C ARG A 202 -11.50 -10.12 -44.41
N ARG A 203 -11.46 -11.10 -43.51
CA ARG A 203 -11.71 -12.49 -43.86
C ARG A 203 -13.22 -12.66 -43.89
N GLN A 204 -13.76 -12.95 -45.07
CA GLN A 204 -15.15 -13.34 -45.26
C GLN A 204 -15.44 -14.53 -44.34
N THR A 205 -16.21 -14.32 -43.29
CA THR A 205 -16.76 -15.39 -42.46
C THR A 205 -17.83 -16.10 -43.30
N GLN A 206 -17.49 -17.26 -43.86
CA GLN A 206 -18.52 -18.17 -44.37
C GLN A 206 -19.26 -18.75 -43.16
N VAL A 207 -20.51 -18.31 -42.97
CA VAL A 207 -21.43 -18.89 -42.01
C VAL A 207 -21.86 -20.25 -42.54
N LEU A 208 -21.39 -21.33 -41.92
CA LEU A 208 -21.92 -22.67 -42.17
C LEU A 208 -23.24 -22.80 -41.40
N VAL A 209 -24.37 -22.70 -42.11
CA VAL A 209 -25.70 -22.99 -41.58
C VAL A 209 -25.91 -24.50 -41.65
N PHE A 210 -25.90 -25.16 -40.49
CA PHE A 210 -26.34 -26.56 -40.40
C PHE A 210 -27.88 -26.57 -40.36
N GLN A 211 -28.50 -26.98 -41.46
CA GLN A 211 -29.92 -27.31 -41.49
C GLN A 211 -30.11 -28.65 -40.78
N ASN A 212 -30.84 -28.62 -39.66
CA ASN A 212 -31.16 -29.80 -38.89
C ASN A 212 -32.42 -30.44 -39.50
N GLU A 213 -32.28 -31.18 -40.59
CA GLU A 213 -33.34 -32.08 -41.06
C GLU A 213 -33.32 -33.34 -40.20
N ARG A 214 -34.20 -33.37 -39.20
CA ARG A 214 -34.60 -34.64 -38.59
C ARG A 214 -36.09 -34.80 -38.76
N LEU A 215 -36.41 -35.49 -39.86
CA LEU A 215 -37.69 -36.08 -40.19
C LEU A 215 -38.30 -36.77 -38.97
N GLU A 216 -39.53 -36.39 -38.66
CA GLU A 216 -40.48 -37.22 -37.93
C GLU A 216 -40.57 -38.58 -38.61
N GLN A 217 -40.46 -39.67 -37.83
CA GLN A 217 -41.09 -40.94 -38.18
C GLN A 217 -41.58 -41.63 -36.91
N SER A 218 -42.90 -41.70 -36.85
CA SER A 218 -43.75 -42.44 -35.92
C SER A 218 -43.50 -43.95 -35.97
N GLN A 219 -43.48 -44.59 -34.80
CA GLN A 219 -44.23 -45.82 -34.50
C GLN A 219 -44.27 -46.07 -32.99
#